data_AF-A0A6A5TVW1-F1
#
_entry.id   AF-A0A6A5TVW1-F1
#
_cell.length_a   1.000
_cell.length_b   1.000
_cell.length_c   1.000
_cell.angle_alpha   90.00
_cell.angle_beta   90.00
_cell.angle_gamma   90.00
#
_symmetry.space_group_name_H-M   'P 1'
#
loop_
_entity.id
_entity.type
_entity.pdbx_description
1 polymer ?
#
loop_
_entity_poly.entity_id
_entity_poly.type
_entity_poly.pdbx_seq_one_letter_code
_entity_poly.pdbx_strand_id
1 'polypeptide(L)'
;DLVLLPSPIKPDTSTSTINEASPKKFYAPDYCFLIHHPLTKTHYIFDLGMRKDLENLPPYLVKHVLPSFDCTPRSPADILKKHGSREQQPGNIKAAGFHKAELWVGPTCCTYARPGYPVEEDAPTLSETLPTDSSRRVVEFYISDEELRKTGDERAGKVEKAKKDGLYEAVDLSRPGGKGWIGLGSFNHTFDVFGDGAAYLIDAPGHSAGHQMMLVRVKNGLDREEDDFVLLAGD
;
A
#
# COMPACT_ATOMS: atom_id res chain seq x y z
N ASP A 1 24.91 -10.21 -0.77
CA ASP A 1 24.11 -11.07 0.12
C ASP A 1 22.64 -10.64 0.16
N LEU A 2 21.88 -11.05 -0.86
CA LEU A 2 20.42 -11.05 -0.83
C LEU A 2 19.98 -12.40 -0.24
N VAL A 3 19.41 -12.40 0.96
CA VAL A 3 18.75 -13.59 1.50
C VAL A 3 17.34 -13.64 0.92
N LEU A 4 17.21 -14.18 -0.29
CA LEU A 4 15.95 -14.78 -0.70
C LEU A 4 15.86 -16.12 0.02
N LEU A 5 14.84 -16.29 0.87
CA LEU A 5 14.52 -17.60 1.40
C LEU A 5 14.23 -18.52 0.20
N PRO A 6 14.91 -19.68 0.07
CA PRO A 6 14.66 -20.59 -1.03
C PRO A 6 13.31 -21.26 -0.81
N SER A 7 12.25 -20.70 -1.39
CA SER A 7 11.03 -21.48 -1.61
C SER A 7 11.31 -22.53 -2.69
N PRO A 8 10.89 -23.79 -2.50
CA PRO A 8 11.13 -24.83 -3.51
C PRO A 8 10.41 -24.49 -4.82
N ILE A 9 11.12 -24.69 -5.94
CA ILE A 9 10.66 -24.52 -7.34
C ILE A 9 9.54 -25.52 -7.71
N LYS A 10 9.15 -26.41 -6.79
CA LYS A 10 8.04 -27.34 -6.98
C LYS A 10 6.92 -26.98 -6.00
N PRO A 11 5.65 -26.93 -6.42
CA PRO A 11 4.53 -26.82 -5.49
C PRO A 11 4.66 -27.95 -4.47
N ASP A 12 4.78 -27.60 -3.19
CA ASP A 12 4.76 -28.60 -2.14
C ASP A 12 3.35 -29.19 -2.05
N THR A 13 3.26 -30.45 -1.65
CA THR A 13 1.98 -31.13 -1.40
C THR A 13 1.44 -30.73 -0.03
N SER A 14 1.24 -29.44 0.23
CA SER A 14 0.57 -28.92 1.44
C SER A 14 -0.91 -29.30 1.54
N THR A 15 -1.44 -30.07 0.58
CA THR A 15 -2.73 -30.77 0.68
C THR A 15 -2.64 -32.14 1.35
N SER A 16 -1.59 -32.43 2.12
CA SER A 16 -1.60 -33.60 3.01
C SER A 16 -2.51 -33.33 4.21
N THR A 17 -3.51 -34.21 4.36
CA THR A 17 -4.52 -34.26 5.43
C THR A 17 -4.10 -33.57 6.73
N ILE A 18 -4.80 -32.48 7.04
CA ILE A 18 -4.72 -31.78 8.32
C ILE A 18 -5.18 -32.76 9.41
N ASN A 19 -4.25 -33.43 10.06
CA ASN A 19 -4.49 -34.06 11.36
C ASN A 19 -4.87 -32.94 12.34
N GLU A 20 -5.79 -33.25 13.27
CA GLU A 20 -6.28 -32.40 14.37
C GLU A 20 -5.16 -31.95 15.34
N ALA A 21 -4.18 -31.23 14.83
CA ALA A 21 -3.15 -30.57 15.60
C ALA A 21 -3.65 -29.15 15.89
N SER A 22 -3.59 -28.77 17.16
CA SER A 22 -3.83 -27.40 17.63
C SER A 22 -3.21 -26.36 16.68
N PRO A 23 -3.88 -25.23 16.42
CA PRO A 23 -3.38 -24.21 15.50
C PRO A 23 -1.96 -23.78 15.87
N LYS A 24 -1.01 -23.94 14.94
CA LYS A 24 0.37 -23.50 15.11
C LYS A 24 0.43 -21.97 14.96
N LYS A 25 1.02 -21.30 15.94
CA LYS A 25 1.31 -19.87 15.85
C LYS A 25 2.62 -19.64 15.09
N PHE A 26 2.65 -18.61 14.26
CA PHE A 26 3.85 -18.12 13.57
C PHE A 26 4.00 -16.61 13.80
N TYR A 27 5.24 -16.14 13.80
CA TYR A 27 5.55 -14.71 13.85
C TYR A 27 5.58 -14.18 12.42
N ALA A 28 4.70 -13.24 12.10
CA ALA A 28 4.69 -12.52 10.83
C ALA A 28 5.20 -11.09 11.08
N PRO A 29 6.34 -10.67 10.47
CA PRO A 29 6.79 -9.30 10.58
C PRO A 29 5.95 -8.37 9.69
N ASP A 30 5.57 -7.23 10.24
CA ASP A 30 4.96 -6.10 9.52
C ASP A 30 6.06 -5.07 9.25
N TYR A 31 6.41 -4.88 7.97
CA TYR A 31 7.50 -4.00 7.55
C TYR A 31 6.98 -2.72 6.91
N CYS A 32 7.75 -1.65 7.06
CA CYS A 32 7.58 -0.43 6.27
C CYS A 32 8.94 -0.06 5.68
N PHE A 33 8.93 0.51 4.49
CA PHE A 33 10.15 0.79 3.74
C PHE A 33 10.38 2.28 3.61
N LEU A 34 11.49 2.76 4.18
CA LEU A 34 11.97 4.12 3.94
C LEU A 34 12.80 4.16 2.65
N ILE A 35 12.33 4.92 1.66
CA ILE A 35 12.93 5.03 0.34
C ILE A 35 13.53 6.43 0.19
N HIS A 36 14.83 6.51 -0.05
CA HIS A 36 15.49 7.78 -0.38
C HIS A 36 15.67 7.89 -1.89
N HIS A 37 15.07 8.92 -2.48
CA HIS A 37 15.27 9.23 -3.89
C HIS A 37 16.43 10.23 -4.06
N PRO A 38 17.60 9.80 -4.57
CA PRO A 38 18.81 10.62 -4.53
C PRO A 38 18.74 11.88 -5.40
N LEU A 39 18.06 11.83 -6.55
CA LEU A 39 17.95 12.96 -7.47
C LEU A 39 17.13 14.10 -6.89
N THR A 40 16.03 13.80 -6.20
CA THR A 40 15.18 14.81 -5.54
C THR A 40 15.55 15.05 -4.08
N LYS A 41 16.48 14.27 -3.52
CA LYS A 41 16.85 14.26 -2.08
C LYS A 41 15.63 14.11 -1.16
N THR A 42 14.60 13.45 -1.64
CA THR A 42 13.33 13.29 -0.95
C THR A 42 13.22 11.90 -0.37
N HIS A 43 12.72 11.81 0.84
CA HIS A 43 12.43 10.53 1.49
C HIS A 43 10.93 10.22 1.37
N TYR A 44 10.64 8.98 1.05
CA TYR A 44 9.31 8.41 0.92
C TYR A 44 9.18 7.25 1.90
N ILE A 45 7.97 7.00 2.40
CA ILE A 45 7.67 5.72 3.06
C ILE A 45 6.67 4.93 2.22
N PHE A 46 6.96 3.65 2.04
CA PHE A 46 6.03 2.67 1.49
C PHE A 46 5.57 1.77 2.63
N ASP A 47 4.26 1.57 2.74
CA ASP A 47 3.54 1.04 3.92
C ASP A 47 3.71 1.85 5.21
N LEU A 48 2.79 1.60 6.15
CA LEU A 48 2.74 2.28 7.45
C LEU A 48 2.63 1.35 8.65
N GLY A 49 2.48 0.07 8.37
CA GLY A 49 2.23 -0.95 9.36
C GLY A 49 1.03 -0.64 10.23
N MET A 50 1.02 -1.28 11.39
CA MET A 50 -0.09 -1.22 12.32
C MET A 50 0.01 -0.04 13.30
N ARG A 51 -1.15 0.59 13.58
CA ARG A 51 -1.26 1.59 14.65
C ARG A 51 -0.91 0.99 16.02
N LYS A 52 -0.41 1.82 16.93
CA LYS A 52 -0.03 1.36 18.27
C LYS A 52 -1.21 1.22 19.23
N ASP A 53 -2.20 2.06 19.05
CA ASP A 53 -3.42 2.15 19.86
C ASP A 53 -4.52 1.27 19.24
N LEU A 54 -4.29 -0.03 19.28
CA LEU A 54 -5.15 -1.05 18.66
C LEU A 54 -6.60 -0.97 19.19
N GLU A 55 -6.78 -0.58 20.44
CA GLU A 55 -8.07 -0.38 21.09
C GLU A 55 -8.95 0.68 20.42
N ASN A 56 -8.34 1.60 19.66
CA ASN A 56 -9.03 2.66 18.94
C ASN A 56 -9.30 2.30 17.46
N LEU A 57 -8.97 1.07 17.01
CA LEU A 57 -9.41 0.56 15.70
C LEU A 57 -10.94 0.58 15.62
N PRO A 58 -11.52 0.51 14.40
CA PRO A 58 -12.96 0.34 14.25
C PRO A 58 -13.48 -0.80 15.14
N PRO A 59 -14.63 -0.62 15.82
CA PRO A 59 -15.14 -1.60 16.78
C PRO A 59 -15.28 -3.01 16.20
N TYR A 60 -15.62 -3.11 14.91
CA TYR A 60 -15.64 -4.37 14.18
C TYR A 60 -14.30 -5.12 14.26
N LEU A 61 -13.17 -4.45 13.96
CA LEU A 61 -11.85 -5.06 14.04
C LEU A 61 -11.46 -5.41 15.47
N VAL A 62 -11.76 -4.55 16.43
CA VAL A 62 -11.45 -4.80 17.86
C VAL A 62 -12.17 -6.03 18.37
N LYS A 63 -13.43 -6.22 17.99
CA LYS A 63 -14.28 -7.31 18.47
C LYS A 63 -14.05 -8.63 17.72
N HIS A 64 -13.77 -8.58 16.42
CA HIS A 64 -13.82 -9.76 15.55
C HIS A 64 -12.46 -10.17 14.96
N VAL A 65 -11.50 -9.24 14.85
CA VAL A 65 -10.21 -9.51 14.19
C VAL A 65 -9.09 -9.58 15.22
N LEU A 66 -8.88 -8.53 16.01
CA LEU A 66 -7.78 -8.44 16.98
C LEU A 66 -7.65 -9.65 17.92
N PRO A 67 -8.73 -10.29 18.44
CA PRO A 67 -8.59 -11.45 19.32
C PRO A 67 -7.85 -12.64 18.70
N SER A 68 -7.75 -12.68 17.37
CA SER A 68 -7.05 -13.73 16.63
C SER A 68 -5.54 -13.47 16.48
N PHE A 69 -5.06 -12.26 16.80
CA PHE A 69 -3.69 -11.85 16.55
C PHE A 69 -3.00 -11.32 17.81
N ASP A 70 -1.80 -11.82 18.09
CA ASP A 70 -0.93 -11.27 19.13
C ASP A 70 -0.06 -10.16 18.52
N CYS A 71 -0.60 -8.94 18.55
CA CYS A 71 -0.06 -7.79 17.84
C CYS A 71 0.92 -6.98 18.71
N THR A 72 2.15 -6.79 18.24
CA THR A 72 3.15 -5.92 18.88
C THR A 72 3.54 -4.73 17.98
N PRO A 73 2.63 -3.76 17.75
CA PRO A 73 2.82 -2.71 16.77
C PRO A 73 3.99 -1.78 17.11
N ARG A 74 4.68 -1.30 16.08
CA ARG A 74 5.67 -0.22 16.19
C ARG A 74 5.38 0.82 15.12
N SER A 75 5.18 2.06 15.54
CA SER A 75 4.96 3.15 14.59
C SER A 75 6.24 3.46 13.80
N PRO A 76 6.18 3.59 12.46
CA PRO A 76 7.29 4.10 11.67
C PRO A 76 7.80 5.44 12.16
N ALA A 77 6.90 6.30 12.66
CA ALA A 77 7.25 7.59 13.24
C ALA A 77 8.23 7.45 14.42
N ASP A 78 7.99 6.48 15.30
CA ASP A 78 8.82 6.26 16.49
C ASP A 78 10.13 5.57 16.14
N ILE A 79 10.10 4.65 15.17
CA ILE A 79 11.30 4.02 14.62
C ILE A 79 12.22 5.11 14.05
N LEU A 80 11.69 6.04 13.25
CA LEU A 80 12.46 7.14 12.67
C LEU A 80 12.95 8.14 13.72
N LYS A 81 12.15 8.49 14.73
CA LYS A 81 12.61 9.34 15.84
C LYS A 81 13.79 8.73 16.61
N LYS A 82 13.77 7.42 16.79
CA LYS A 82 14.78 6.71 17.58
C LYS A 82 16.04 6.38 16.78
N HIS A 83 15.89 6.03 15.50
CA HIS A 83 16.97 5.44 14.70
C HIS A 83 17.29 6.24 13.42
N GLY A 84 16.40 7.13 12.99
CA GLY A 84 16.58 7.90 11.77
C GLY A 84 17.57 9.06 11.95
N SER A 85 18.23 9.43 10.85
CA SER A 85 19.03 10.65 10.78
C SER A 85 18.15 11.90 10.92
N ARG A 86 18.78 13.09 10.97
CA ARG A 86 18.06 14.37 10.97
C ARG A 86 17.16 14.53 9.74
N GLU A 87 17.59 14.04 8.58
CA GLU A 87 16.85 14.13 7.32
C GLU A 87 15.70 13.11 7.28
N GLN A 88 15.84 12.00 8.02
CA GLN A 88 14.85 10.92 8.07
C GLN A 88 13.77 11.15 9.16
N GLN A 89 13.79 12.29 9.85
CA GLN A 89 12.80 12.58 10.87
C GLN A 89 11.40 12.69 10.25
N PRO A 90 10.34 12.21 10.94
CA PRO A 90 8.96 12.18 10.42
C PRO A 90 8.46 13.41 9.68
N GLY A 91 8.80 14.62 10.14
CA GLY A 91 8.38 15.87 9.50
C GLY A 91 8.97 16.14 8.11
N ASN A 92 10.02 15.40 7.73
CA ASN A 92 10.73 15.54 6.46
C ASN A 92 10.38 14.43 5.45
N ILE A 93 9.52 13.48 5.82
CA ILE A 93 9.17 12.32 5.01
C ILE A 93 7.86 12.57 4.27
N LYS A 94 7.81 12.25 2.97
CA LYS A 94 6.57 12.12 2.22
C LYS A 94 6.00 10.73 2.46
N ALA A 95 4.79 10.64 2.99
CA ALA A 95 4.30 9.38 3.51
C ALA A 95 2.78 9.38 3.66
N ALA A 96 2.22 8.19 3.56
CA ALA A 96 0.96 7.85 4.16
C ALA A 96 1.04 8.09 5.71
N GLY A 97 -0.03 8.47 6.41
CA GLY A 97 -0.10 8.30 7.88
C GLY A 97 0.51 9.35 8.82
N PHE A 98 1.19 10.41 8.34
CA PHE A 98 1.40 11.59 9.19
C PHE A 98 0.24 12.57 9.03
N HIS A 99 -0.20 13.19 10.12
CA HIS A 99 -1.30 14.16 10.15
C HIS A 99 -1.17 15.35 9.16
N LYS A 100 0.04 15.59 8.60
CA LYS A 100 0.31 16.60 7.56
C LYS A 100 0.88 16.03 6.26
N ALA A 101 1.04 14.71 6.16
CA ALA A 101 1.63 14.11 4.98
C ALA A 101 0.56 13.73 3.96
N GLU A 102 0.98 13.73 2.71
CA GLU A 102 0.18 13.38 1.55
C GLU A 102 0.07 11.86 1.48
N LEU A 103 -1.16 11.35 1.59
CA LEU A 103 -1.46 9.92 1.57
C LEU A 103 -1.75 9.49 0.13
N TRP A 104 -0.92 8.59 -0.41
CA TRP A 104 -1.11 8.02 -1.74
C TRP A 104 -1.72 6.63 -1.60
N VAL A 105 -2.83 6.39 -2.29
CA VAL A 105 -3.55 5.11 -2.25
C VAL A 105 -3.79 4.56 -3.65
N GLY A 106 -4.02 3.25 -3.71
CA GLY A 106 -4.22 2.55 -4.97
C GLY A 106 -5.57 2.78 -5.63
N PRO A 107 -5.65 2.47 -6.92
CA PRO A 107 -6.86 2.70 -7.69
C PRO A 107 -8.08 2.06 -7.03
N THR A 108 -9.16 2.82 -6.90
CA THR A 108 -10.43 2.36 -6.32
C THR A 108 -10.39 2.14 -4.80
N CYS A 109 -9.30 2.46 -4.09
CA CYS A 109 -9.21 2.31 -2.63
C CYS A 109 -10.37 3.00 -1.89
N CYS A 110 -10.60 4.29 -2.18
CA CYS A 110 -11.61 5.09 -1.49
C CYS A 110 -13.04 4.61 -1.76
N THR A 111 -13.30 3.94 -2.89
CA THR A 111 -14.61 3.33 -3.18
C THR A 111 -14.98 2.29 -2.12
N TYR A 112 -14.01 1.50 -1.65
CA TYR A 112 -14.26 0.38 -0.73
C TYR A 112 -13.97 0.73 0.73
N ALA A 113 -13.08 1.69 0.98
CA ALA A 113 -12.69 2.10 2.32
C ALA A 113 -13.57 3.21 2.91
N ARG A 114 -14.54 3.74 2.15
CA ARG A 114 -15.51 4.76 2.59
C ARG A 114 -16.96 4.29 2.37
N PRO A 115 -17.91 4.74 3.20
CA PRO A 115 -17.69 5.48 4.44
C PRO A 115 -17.02 4.61 5.52
N GLY A 116 -16.27 5.25 6.41
CA GLY A 116 -15.64 4.57 7.54
C GLY A 116 -16.48 4.67 8.82
N TYR A 117 -16.02 4.03 9.89
CA TYR A 117 -16.58 4.23 11.23
C TYR A 117 -16.30 5.66 11.71
N PRO A 118 -17.27 6.37 12.35
CA PRO A 118 -18.57 5.90 12.81
C PRO A 118 -19.74 6.10 11.84
N VAL A 119 -19.48 6.51 10.59
CA VAL A 119 -20.55 6.73 9.60
C VAL A 119 -21.18 5.40 9.20
N GLU A 120 -20.34 4.37 9.04
CA GLU A 120 -20.75 2.98 8.85
C GLU A 120 -20.31 2.16 10.08
N GLU A 121 -21.25 1.51 10.76
CA GLU A 121 -21.01 0.85 12.05
C GLU A 121 -20.01 -0.32 11.94
N ASP A 122 -20.16 -1.14 10.89
CA ASP A 122 -19.34 -2.33 10.65
C ASP A 122 -18.12 -2.07 9.75
N ALA A 123 -17.81 -0.81 9.43
CA ALA A 123 -16.69 -0.50 8.55
C ALA A 123 -15.34 -0.93 9.17
N PRO A 124 -14.45 -1.57 8.39
CA PRO A 124 -13.10 -1.94 8.84
C PRO A 124 -12.11 -0.76 8.79
N THR A 125 -12.55 0.42 8.35
CA THR A 125 -11.72 1.64 8.25
C THR A 125 -12.35 2.76 9.06
N LEU A 126 -11.55 3.62 9.69
CA LEU A 126 -12.03 4.83 10.35
C LEU A 126 -12.25 5.95 9.33
N SER A 127 -13.31 6.73 9.47
CA SER A 127 -13.57 7.91 8.64
C SER A 127 -12.43 8.93 8.71
N GLU A 128 -11.76 9.05 9.86
CA GLU A 128 -10.58 9.93 10.02
C GLU A 128 -9.33 9.44 9.25
N THR A 129 -9.27 8.16 8.86
CA THR A 129 -8.14 7.64 8.06
C THR A 129 -8.18 8.19 6.64
N LEU A 130 -9.39 8.24 6.06
CA LEU A 130 -9.68 8.75 4.72
C LEU A 130 -10.79 9.81 4.81
N PRO A 131 -10.48 11.02 5.32
CA PRO A 131 -11.49 12.03 5.58
C PRO A 131 -12.00 12.72 4.31
N THR A 132 -13.26 13.15 4.34
CA THR A 132 -13.93 13.87 3.23
C THR A 132 -13.87 15.40 3.37
N ASP A 133 -13.24 15.92 4.42
CA ASP A 133 -13.23 17.35 4.81
C ASP A 133 -11.91 18.08 4.50
N SER A 134 -11.02 17.46 3.73
CA SER A 134 -9.67 17.97 3.40
C SER A 134 -8.73 18.15 4.61
N SER A 135 -9.04 17.58 5.78
CA SER A 135 -8.12 17.54 6.94
C SER A 135 -6.83 16.77 6.64
N ARG A 136 -6.84 15.92 5.60
CA ARG A 136 -5.68 15.24 5.02
C ARG A 136 -5.74 15.31 3.50
N ARG A 137 -4.59 15.52 2.86
CA ARG A 137 -4.48 15.35 1.40
C ARG A 137 -4.41 13.87 1.06
N VAL A 138 -5.43 13.35 0.41
CA VAL A 138 -5.50 11.98 -0.12
C VAL A 138 -5.39 12.04 -1.64
N VAL A 139 -4.42 11.30 -2.19
CA VAL A 139 -4.22 11.14 -3.62
C VAL A 139 -4.53 9.69 -3.95
N GLU A 140 -5.48 9.46 -4.86
CA GLU A 140 -5.78 8.13 -5.39
C GLU A 140 -5.42 8.08 -6.86
N PHE A 141 -4.63 7.08 -7.27
CA PHE A 141 -4.28 6.91 -8.67
C PHE A 141 -5.48 6.41 -9.48
N TYR A 142 -5.85 7.15 -10.52
CA TYR A 142 -7.05 6.89 -11.31
C TYR A 142 -6.75 6.03 -12.54
N ILE A 143 -7.44 4.90 -12.66
CA ILE A 143 -7.56 4.13 -13.89
C ILE A 143 -8.95 4.45 -14.47
N SER A 144 -9.01 4.76 -15.76
CA SER A 144 -10.30 5.06 -16.40
C SER A 144 -11.12 3.78 -16.57
N ASP A 145 -12.45 3.93 -16.54
CA ASP A 145 -13.33 2.81 -16.89
C ASP A 145 -13.09 2.24 -18.29
N GLU A 146 -12.61 3.07 -19.23
CA GLU A 146 -12.24 2.60 -20.56
C GLU A 146 -11.08 1.59 -20.48
N GLU A 147 -10.04 1.92 -19.71
CA GLU A 147 -8.90 1.02 -19.48
C GLU A 147 -9.33 -0.24 -18.72
N LEU A 148 -10.10 -0.10 -17.64
CA LEU A 148 -10.58 -1.24 -16.85
C LEU A 148 -11.45 -2.20 -17.69
N ARG A 149 -12.32 -1.68 -18.56
CA ARG A 149 -13.16 -2.51 -19.44
C ARG A 149 -12.34 -3.26 -20.49
N LYS A 150 -11.20 -2.74 -20.95
CA LYS A 150 -10.32 -3.43 -21.92
C LYS A 150 -9.80 -4.75 -21.36
N THR A 151 -9.60 -4.84 -20.05
CA THR A 151 -9.10 -6.04 -19.36
C THR A 151 -10.18 -6.83 -18.63
N GLY A 152 -11.45 -6.42 -18.72
CA GLY A 152 -12.56 -7.07 -18.00
C GLY A 152 -12.49 -6.89 -16.48
N ASP A 153 -11.86 -5.81 -16.01
CA ASP A 153 -11.70 -5.51 -14.58
C ASP A 153 -13.05 -5.07 -13.94
N GLU A 154 -13.43 -5.73 -12.84
CA GLU A 154 -14.70 -5.52 -12.13
C GLU A 154 -14.80 -4.15 -11.43
N ARG A 155 -13.68 -3.43 -11.31
CA ARG A 155 -13.64 -2.07 -10.77
C ARG A 155 -14.25 -1.04 -11.73
N ALA A 156 -14.47 -1.40 -13.00
CA ALA A 156 -15.10 -0.52 -13.98
C ALA A 156 -16.47 -0.01 -13.48
N GLY A 157 -16.65 1.31 -13.49
CA GLY A 157 -17.87 2.01 -13.07
C GLY A 157 -17.99 2.23 -11.55
N LYS A 158 -17.11 1.63 -10.74
CA LYS A 158 -17.17 1.74 -9.27
C LYS A 158 -16.82 3.14 -8.79
N VAL A 159 -15.75 3.73 -9.34
CA VAL A 159 -15.32 5.10 -8.99
C VAL A 159 -16.38 6.12 -9.40
N GLU A 160 -16.98 5.99 -10.59
CA GLU A 160 -18.05 6.91 -11.04
C GLU A 160 -19.28 6.83 -10.13
N LYS A 161 -19.69 5.62 -9.74
CA LYS A 161 -20.78 5.43 -8.80
C LYS A 161 -20.45 6.05 -7.44
N ALA A 162 -19.29 5.71 -6.87
CA ALA A 162 -18.86 6.22 -5.56
C ALA A 162 -18.73 7.75 -5.52
N LYS A 163 -18.36 8.39 -6.64
CA LYS A 163 -18.44 9.86 -6.77
C LYS A 163 -19.86 10.39 -6.63
N LYS A 164 -20.84 9.77 -7.29
CA LYS A 164 -22.26 10.16 -7.19
C LYS A 164 -22.79 9.97 -5.77
N ASP A 165 -22.26 8.98 -5.05
CA ASP A 165 -22.58 8.69 -3.67
C ASP A 165 -21.83 9.60 -2.67
N GLY A 166 -21.00 10.54 -3.13
CA GLY A 166 -20.26 11.49 -2.28
C GLY A 166 -19.01 10.92 -1.59
N LEU A 167 -18.57 9.72 -1.96
CA LEU A 167 -17.45 9.04 -1.30
C LEU A 167 -16.08 9.58 -1.71
N TYR A 168 -16.00 10.35 -2.80
CA TYR A 168 -14.73 10.89 -3.34
C TYR A 168 -14.49 12.36 -2.97
N GLU A 169 -15.29 12.93 -2.08
CA GLU A 169 -15.02 14.27 -1.55
C GLU A 169 -13.63 14.33 -0.90
N ALA A 170 -12.91 15.42 -1.14
CA ALA A 170 -11.53 15.64 -0.72
C ALA A 170 -10.48 14.61 -1.20
N VAL A 171 -10.75 13.86 -2.28
CA VAL A 171 -9.77 12.97 -2.92
C VAL A 171 -9.24 13.58 -4.21
N ASP A 172 -7.92 13.71 -4.30
CA ASP A 172 -7.21 14.09 -5.52
C ASP A 172 -7.03 12.86 -6.42
N LEU A 173 -7.91 12.71 -7.41
CA LEU A 173 -7.81 11.64 -8.41
C LEU A 173 -6.73 11.97 -9.42
N SER A 174 -5.56 11.38 -9.21
CA SER A 174 -4.37 11.65 -9.99
C SER A 174 -4.20 10.65 -11.12
N ARG A 175 -3.93 11.14 -12.33
CA ARG A 175 -3.46 10.27 -13.42
C ARG A 175 -1.94 10.17 -13.33
N PRO A 176 -1.36 8.98 -13.57
CA PRO A 176 0.09 8.86 -13.72
C PRO A 176 0.64 9.84 -14.76
N GLY A 177 1.91 10.25 -14.59
CA GLY A 177 2.58 11.34 -15.32
C GLY A 177 2.63 11.21 -16.85
N GLY A 178 3.58 11.86 -17.51
CA GLY A 178 3.52 12.13 -18.97
C GLY A 178 3.28 10.93 -19.91
N LYS A 179 3.62 9.70 -19.50
CA LYS A 179 3.37 8.47 -20.28
C LYS A 179 2.09 7.71 -19.90
N GLY A 180 1.39 8.12 -18.83
CA GLY A 180 0.24 7.41 -18.28
C GLY A 180 0.61 6.04 -17.70
N TRP A 181 -0.37 5.14 -17.68
CA TRP A 181 -0.17 3.74 -17.31
C TRP A 181 0.60 2.99 -18.39
N ILE A 182 1.60 2.21 -17.98
CA ILE A 182 2.41 1.36 -18.86
C ILE A 182 2.41 -0.08 -18.34
N GLY A 183 2.54 -1.05 -19.25
CA GLY A 183 2.73 -2.45 -18.88
C GLY A 183 4.16 -2.72 -18.40
N LEU A 184 4.30 -3.54 -17.37
CA LEU A 184 5.59 -4.00 -16.84
C LEU A 184 5.49 -5.47 -16.40
N GLY A 185 6.20 -6.35 -17.10
CA GLY A 185 6.08 -7.79 -16.88
C GLY A 185 4.64 -8.27 -17.09
N SER A 186 4.05 -8.89 -16.07
CA SER A 186 2.66 -9.37 -16.09
C SER A 186 1.64 -8.32 -15.64
N PHE A 187 2.06 -7.12 -15.26
CA PHE A 187 1.18 -6.06 -14.78
C PHE A 187 0.82 -5.08 -15.89
N ASN A 188 -0.48 -4.86 -16.10
CA ASN A 188 -0.98 -3.98 -17.16
C ASN A 188 -0.85 -2.49 -16.82
N HIS A 189 -0.93 -2.17 -15.52
CA HIS A 189 -1.02 -0.80 -15.03
C HIS A 189 0.11 -0.53 -14.05
N THR A 190 1.19 0.04 -14.57
CA THR A 190 2.32 0.54 -13.78
C THR A 190 2.67 1.96 -14.20
N PHE A 191 3.38 2.70 -13.38
CA PHE A 191 3.99 3.95 -13.82
C PHE A 191 5.25 4.28 -13.04
N ASP A 192 6.15 4.98 -13.71
CA ASP A 192 7.37 5.50 -13.12
C ASP A 192 7.05 6.69 -12.22
N VAL A 193 7.29 6.52 -10.93
CA VAL A 193 6.92 7.48 -9.88
C VAL A 193 7.72 8.79 -10.01
N PHE A 194 8.97 8.69 -10.46
CA PHE A 194 9.91 9.80 -10.51
C PHE A 194 10.22 10.26 -11.94
N GLY A 195 9.93 9.42 -12.94
CA GLY A 195 10.20 9.67 -14.35
C GLY A 195 11.64 9.36 -14.79
N ASP A 196 12.44 8.72 -13.92
CA ASP A 196 13.85 8.38 -14.13
C ASP A 196 14.14 6.86 -14.05
N GLY A 197 13.10 6.05 -13.92
CA GLY A 197 13.16 4.60 -13.80
C GLY A 197 13.67 4.08 -12.46
N ALA A 198 13.78 4.91 -11.43
CA ALA A 198 14.23 4.45 -10.11
C ALA A 198 13.15 3.69 -9.33
N ALA A 199 11.86 3.99 -9.54
CA ALA A 199 10.78 3.24 -8.93
C ALA A 199 9.50 3.26 -9.74
N TYR A 200 8.78 2.13 -9.72
CA TYR A 200 7.50 1.95 -10.38
C TYR A 200 6.43 1.60 -9.35
N LEU A 201 5.33 2.35 -9.34
CA LEU A 201 4.12 1.92 -8.65
C LEU A 201 3.31 1.03 -9.57
N ILE A 202 2.78 -0.05 -9.00
CA ILE A 202 2.10 -1.12 -9.72
C ILE A 202 0.70 -1.25 -9.13
N ASP A 203 -0.32 -1.14 -9.98
CA ASP A 203 -1.68 -1.55 -9.65
C ASP A 203 -1.74 -3.09 -9.68
N ALA A 204 -2.03 -3.69 -8.52
CA ALA A 204 -1.98 -5.12 -8.31
C ALA A 204 -3.23 -5.61 -7.56
N PRO A 205 -4.44 -5.38 -8.11
CA PRO A 205 -5.68 -5.76 -7.44
C PRO A 205 -5.69 -7.28 -7.18
N GLY A 206 -6.16 -7.67 -6.00
CA GLY A 206 -6.16 -9.07 -5.56
C GLY A 206 -6.83 -9.22 -4.21
N HIS A 207 -6.02 -9.30 -3.13
CA HIS A 207 -6.52 -9.30 -1.76
C HIS A 207 -7.43 -8.09 -1.47
N SER A 208 -7.06 -6.92 -1.99
CA SER A 208 -7.90 -5.72 -1.97
C SER A 208 -7.92 -5.04 -3.35
N ALA A 209 -8.99 -4.31 -3.65
CA ALA A 209 -9.19 -3.67 -4.96
C ALA A 209 -8.18 -2.52 -5.24
N GLY A 210 -7.71 -1.87 -4.17
CA GLY A 210 -6.71 -0.81 -4.22
C GLY A 210 -5.31 -1.26 -3.81
N HIS A 211 -5.03 -2.56 -3.82
CA HIS A 211 -3.71 -3.09 -3.50
C HIS A 211 -2.67 -2.58 -4.51
N GLN A 212 -1.52 -2.16 -4.01
CA GLN A 212 -0.41 -1.64 -4.81
C GLN A 212 0.89 -2.29 -4.40
N MET A 213 1.78 -2.45 -5.38
CA MET A 213 3.17 -2.81 -5.13
C MET A 213 4.09 -1.70 -5.58
N MET A 214 5.33 -1.74 -5.13
CA MET A 214 6.39 -0.86 -5.61
C MET A 214 7.62 -1.65 -6.05
N LEU A 215 8.00 -1.52 -7.31
CA LEU A 215 9.26 -2.07 -7.82
C LEU A 215 10.33 -0.98 -7.76
N VAL A 216 11.35 -1.19 -6.93
CA VAL A 216 12.41 -0.22 -6.67
C VAL A 216 13.72 -0.72 -7.25
N ARG A 217 14.38 0.09 -8.08
CA ARG A 217 15.73 -0.20 -8.55
C ARG A 217 16.73 0.16 -7.44
N VAL A 218 17.48 -0.82 -6.95
CA VAL A 218 18.43 -0.66 -5.83
C VAL A 218 19.88 -0.59 -6.29
N LYS A 219 20.18 -1.08 -7.51
CA LYS A 219 21.49 -0.97 -8.15
C LYS A 219 21.30 -0.59 -9.60
N ASN A 220 22.06 0.40 -10.05
CA ASN A 220 22.17 0.76 -11.46
C ASN A 220 23.41 0.06 -12.02
N GLY A 221 23.21 -0.91 -12.90
CA GLY A 221 24.28 -1.63 -13.57
C GLY A 221 24.95 -0.72 -14.61
N LEU A 222 26.02 -0.04 -14.23
CA LEU A 222 26.89 0.63 -15.21
C LEU A 222 27.85 -0.42 -15.83
N ASP A 223 28.15 -0.26 -17.12
CA ASP A 223 29.16 -1.06 -17.84
C ASP A 223 28.98 -2.59 -17.80
N ARG A 224 27.84 -3.08 -18.30
CA ARG A 224 27.50 -4.50 -18.55
C ARG A 224 27.07 -5.31 -17.32
N GLU A 225 26.83 -4.68 -16.19
CA GLU A 225 26.09 -5.29 -15.08
C GLU A 225 24.58 -5.10 -15.25
N GLU A 226 23.77 -6.04 -14.78
CA GLU A 226 22.31 -5.92 -14.77
C GLU A 226 21.85 -5.01 -13.61
N ASP A 227 20.71 -4.34 -13.79
CA ASP A 227 20.05 -3.59 -12.73
C ASP A 227 19.48 -4.56 -11.68
N ASP A 228 19.66 -4.26 -10.39
CA ASP A 228 19.00 -5.01 -9.31
C ASP A 228 17.72 -4.29 -8.91
N PHE A 229 16.65 -5.07 -8.74
CA PHE A 229 15.35 -4.57 -8.28
C PHE A 229 14.89 -5.31 -7.03
N VAL A 230 14.14 -4.59 -6.19
CA VAL A 230 13.37 -5.15 -5.08
C VAL A 230 11.91 -4.85 -5.32
N LEU A 231 11.07 -5.88 -5.26
CA LEU A 231 9.61 -5.74 -5.30
C LEU A 231 9.08 -5.68 -3.86
N LEU A 232 8.49 -4.55 -3.50
CA LEU A 232 7.73 -4.36 -2.28
C LEU A 232 6.28 -4.73 -2.59
N ALA A 233 5.94 -5.99 -2.32
CA ALA A 233 4.68 -6.58 -2.77
C ALA A 233 3.49 -6.31 -1.84
N GLY A 234 3.70 -5.87 -0.60
CA GLY A 234 2.61 -5.71 0.37
C GLY A 234 2.02 -7.05 0.84
N ASP A 235 0.73 -6.99 1.26
CA ASP A 235 -0.12 -8.05 1.84
C ASP A 235 0.36 -9.51 1.71
#